data_AF-A0A4Y7PF55-F1
#
_entry.id   AF-A0A4Y7PF55-F1
#
_cell.length_a   1.000
_cell.length_b   1.000
_cell.length_c   1.000
_cell.angle_alpha   90.00
_cell.angle_beta   90.00
_cell.angle_gamma   90.00
#
_symmetry.space_group_name_H-M   'P 1'
#
loop_
_entity.id
_entity.type
_entity.pdbx_description
1 polymer ?
#
loop_
_entity_poly.entity_id
_entity_poly.type
_entity_poly.pdbx_seq_one_letter_code
_entity_poly.pdbx_strand_id
1 'polypeptide(L)'
;LHRDTPNWRMLNTCPACFYKLKDEPALKFSLLCEMDGNNSLKRTDASLRSGEERMDLRMARSDYWLSPEEVDIFKDEVKSRSKKNSEQDDAVDDYGHLLDSDPVVVCLKRWRNAGPEERKRMFTMFVESGLFLVACRHGFVLLMCDMIRSGELAKYPLAIVNKLLEVYGPNISCGYDIGCAFSIT
;
A
#
# COMPACT_ATOMS: atom_id res chain seq x y z
N LEU A 1 -20.33 -26.13 3.77
CA LEU A 1 -20.62 -24.68 3.70
C LEU A 1 -20.36 -24.06 2.31
N HIS A 2 -19.94 -24.82 1.28
CA HIS A 2 -19.76 -24.31 -0.11
C HIS A 2 -18.96 -23.00 -0.19
N ARG A 3 -17.83 -22.94 0.53
CA ARG A 3 -16.92 -21.79 0.63
C ARG A 3 -15.63 -22.04 -0.16
N ASP A 4 -15.76 -22.70 -1.29
CA ASP A 4 -14.71 -23.33 -2.06
C ASP A 4 -14.59 -22.76 -3.48
N THR A 5 -15.41 -21.78 -3.84
CA THR A 5 -15.26 -21.06 -5.12
C THR A 5 -14.06 -20.11 -5.07
N PRO A 6 -13.41 -19.84 -6.22
CA PRO A 6 -12.35 -18.82 -6.29
C PRO A 6 -12.81 -17.48 -5.71
N ASN A 7 -11.95 -16.82 -4.93
CA ASN A 7 -12.20 -15.54 -4.30
C ASN A 7 -13.47 -15.51 -3.40
N TRP A 8 -13.94 -16.66 -2.90
CA TRP A 8 -15.15 -16.74 -2.08
C TRP A 8 -15.10 -15.76 -0.91
N ARG A 9 -13.96 -15.67 -0.21
CA ARG A 9 -13.78 -14.74 0.90
C ARG A 9 -13.98 -13.30 0.43
N MET A 10 -13.27 -12.87 -0.60
CA MET A 10 -13.38 -11.50 -1.12
C MET A 10 -14.83 -11.13 -1.42
N LEU A 11 -15.59 -12.03 -2.06
CA LEU A 11 -16.99 -11.82 -2.40
C LEU A 11 -17.96 -11.86 -1.21
N ASN A 12 -17.52 -12.28 -0.02
CA ASN A 12 -18.40 -12.53 1.13
C ASN A 12 -17.90 -11.93 2.45
N THR A 13 -16.74 -11.27 2.46
CA THR A 13 -16.08 -10.83 3.70
C THR A 13 -16.85 -9.71 4.39
N CYS A 14 -17.42 -8.78 3.61
CA CYS A 14 -18.14 -7.62 4.11
C CYS A 14 -19.61 -7.69 3.69
N PRO A 15 -20.53 -8.06 4.60
CA PRO A 15 -21.96 -8.14 4.29
C PRO A 15 -22.50 -6.83 3.73
N ALA A 16 -22.10 -5.70 4.29
CA ALA A 16 -22.55 -4.38 3.84
C ALA A 16 -22.05 -3.99 2.43
N CYS A 17 -20.97 -4.59 1.93
CA CYS A 17 -20.50 -4.36 0.57
C CYS A 17 -21.08 -5.35 -0.45
N PHE A 18 -21.27 -6.60 -0.04
CA PHE A 18 -21.49 -7.69 -1.01
C PHE A 18 -22.86 -8.35 -0.92
N TYR A 19 -23.66 -8.06 0.11
CA TYR A 19 -25.02 -8.57 0.22
C TYR A 19 -26.02 -7.54 -0.33
N LYS A 20 -26.45 -7.74 -1.58
CA LYS A 20 -27.40 -6.85 -2.27
C LYS A 20 -28.85 -7.27 -2.01
N LEU A 21 -29.72 -6.33 -1.70
CA LEU A 21 -31.16 -6.58 -1.56
C LEU A 21 -31.88 -6.51 -2.91
N LYS A 22 -33.03 -7.22 -3.03
CA LYS A 22 -33.80 -7.38 -4.28
C LYS A 22 -34.21 -6.04 -4.92
N ASP A 23 -34.35 -4.99 -4.13
CA ASP A 23 -34.82 -3.67 -4.56
C ASP A 23 -33.86 -2.54 -4.10
N GLU A 24 -32.59 -2.89 -3.85
CA GLU A 24 -31.59 -1.89 -3.46
C GLU A 24 -31.25 -0.97 -4.64
N PRO A 25 -31.28 0.37 -4.44
CA PRO A 25 -30.90 1.30 -5.50
C PRO A 25 -29.43 1.12 -5.88
N ALA A 26 -29.13 1.16 -7.18
CA ALA A 26 -27.76 1.09 -7.66
C ALA A 26 -26.94 2.28 -7.15
N LEU A 27 -25.88 1.98 -6.41
CA LEU A 27 -24.91 2.98 -5.97
C LEU A 27 -24.04 3.42 -7.15
N LYS A 28 -23.55 4.67 -7.10
CA LYS A 28 -22.59 5.21 -8.09
C LYS A 28 -21.35 4.32 -8.21
N PHE A 29 -20.89 3.76 -7.10
CA PHE A 29 -19.83 2.76 -7.03
C PHE A 29 -20.32 1.57 -6.20
N SER A 30 -20.08 0.34 -6.65
CA SER A 30 -20.49 -0.87 -5.91
C SER A 30 -19.62 -1.19 -4.71
N LEU A 31 -18.43 -0.60 -4.63
CA LEU A 31 -17.50 -0.76 -3.51
C LEU A 31 -16.70 0.53 -3.34
N LEU A 32 -16.58 0.99 -2.10
CA LEU A 32 -15.59 2.01 -1.72
C LEU A 32 -14.50 1.33 -0.90
N CYS A 33 -13.25 1.51 -1.33
CA CYS A 33 -12.08 0.92 -0.73
C CYS A 33 -11.01 1.98 -0.45
N GLU A 34 -10.12 1.72 0.49
CA GLU A 34 -8.95 2.54 0.75
C GLU A 34 -7.74 1.63 0.93
N MET A 35 -6.60 2.05 0.41
CA MET A 35 -5.35 1.32 0.51
C MET A 35 -4.23 2.21 1.00
N ASP A 36 -3.28 1.62 1.72
CA ASP A 36 -2.13 2.32 2.26
C ASP A 36 -0.99 1.34 2.62
N GLY A 37 0.22 1.88 2.72
CA GLY A 37 1.40 1.16 3.17
C GLY A 37 1.74 1.40 4.65
N ASN A 38 2.18 0.35 5.32
CA ASN A 38 2.67 0.37 6.68
C ASN A 38 4.14 -0.04 6.71
N ASN A 39 5.01 0.96 6.84
CA ASN A 39 6.48 0.80 6.92
C ASN A 39 6.98 0.43 8.32
N SER A 40 6.12 0.17 9.30
CA SER A 40 6.51 -0.13 10.69
C SER A 40 6.73 -1.63 10.93
N LEU A 41 6.05 -2.49 10.16
CA LEU A 41 6.11 -3.94 10.31
C LEU A 41 7.29 -4.48 9.49
N LYS A 42 8.36 -4.90 10.17
CA LYS A 42 9.62 -5.27 9.51
C LYS A 42 10.14 -6.62 10.00
N ARG A 43 10.70 -7.40 9.09
CA ARG A 43 11.42 -8.64 9.42
C ARG A 43 12.85 -8.54 8.94
N THR A 44 13.78 -8.58 9.89
CA THR A 44 15.23 -8.49 9.61
C THR A 44 15.71 -9.71 8.85
N ASP A 45 16.60 -9.47 7.89
CA ASP A 45 17.27 -10.51 7.14
C ASP A 45 18.03 -11.47 8.08
N ALA A 46 17.90 -12.78 7.81
CA ALA A 46 18.63 -13.80 8.52
C ALA A 46 20.15 -13.62 8.42
N SER A 47 20.65 -13.10 7.30
CA SER A 47 22.08 -12.85 7.10
C SER A 47 22.67 -11.85 8.10
N LEU A 48 21.83 -11.05 8.77
CA LEU A 48 22.23 -10.05 9.75
C LEU A 48 22.08 -10.54 11.20
N ARG A 49 21.52 -11.74 11.41
CA ARG A 49 21.30 -12.32 12.74
C ARG A 49 22.38 -13.37 13.03
N SER A 50 22.77 -13.50 14.29
CA SER A 50 23.59 -14.63 14.73
C SER A 50 22.74 -15.88 14.91
N GLY A 51 23.24 -17.03 14.44
CA GLY A 51 22.55 -18.32 14.52
C GLY A 51 21.97 -18.79 13.17
N GLU A 52 21.53 -20.05 13.12
CA GLU A 52 20.89 -20.61 11.94
C GLU A 52 19.41 -20.21 11.89
N GLU A 53 18.96 -19.72 10.74
CA GLU A 53 17.53 -19.42 10.56
C GLU A 53 16.72 -20.72 10.53
N ARG A 54 15.77 -20.83 11.45
CA ARG A 54 14.75 -21.85 11.36
C ARG A 54 13.71 -21.43 10.32
N MET A 55 13.72 -22.13 9.18
CA MET A 55 12.73 -21.93 8.13
C MET A 55 11.31 -22.13 8.67
N ASP A 56 10.47 -21.11 8.51
CA ASP A 56 9.04 -21.21 8.75
C ASP A 56 8.35 -21.66 7.47
N LEU A 57 7.87 -22.91 7.44
CA LEU A 57 7.17 -23.49 6.30
C LEU A 57 5.66 -23.19 6.31
N ARG A 58 5.17 -22.42 7.29
CA ARG A 58 3.75 -22.07 7.35
C ARG A 58 3.43 -21.10 6.22
N MET A 59 2.44 -21.47 5.42
CA MET A 59 1.85 -20.58 4.43
C MET A 59 0.68 -19.82 5.04
N ALA A 60 0.34 -18.68 4.43
CA ALA A 60 -0.89 -17.96 4.77
C ALA A 60 -2.07 -18.92 4.73
N ARG A 61 -2.86 -18.96 5.81
CA ARG A 61 -4.05 -19.83 5.91
C ARG A 61 -5.26 -19.28 5.17
N SER A 62 -5.07 -18.16 4.47
CA SER A 62 -6.11 -17.35 3.86
C SER A 62 -5.57 -16.72 2.58
N ASP A 63 -6.49 -16.38 1.70
CA ASP A 63 -6.30 -15.72 0.42
C ASP A 63 -6.28 -14.18 0.56
N TYR A 64 -5.78 -13.65 1.68
CA TYR A 64 -5.57 -12.20 1.83
C TYR A 64 -4.30 -11.73 1.13
N TRP A 65 -3.25 -12.56 1.13
CA TRP A 65 -1.94 -12.20 0.59
C TRP A 65 -1.90 -12.38 -0.92
N LEU A 66 -1.53 -11.31 -1.63
CA LEU A 66 -0.97 -11.43 -2.97
C LEU A 66 0.47 -11.92 -2.84
N SER A 67 0.83 -12.87 -3.70
CA SER A 67 2.19 -13.39 -3.77
C SER A 67 3.16 -12.33 -4.32
N PRO A 68 4.46 -12.41 -3.97
CA PRO A 68 5.48 -11.56 -4.58
C PRO A 68 5.46 -11.61 -6.11
N GLU A 69 5.19 -12.79 -6.67
CA GLU A 69 5.14 -13.00 -8.12
C GLU A 69 3.97 -12.25 -8.76
N GLU A 70 2.78 -12.27 -8.14
CA GLU A 70 1.61 -11.49 -8.60
C GLU A 70 1.88 -9.97 -8.54
N VAL A 71 2.61 -9.52 -7.52
CA VAL A 71 2.95 -8.10 -7.36
C VAL A 71 4.03 -7.66 -8.35
N ASP A 72 5.04 -8.50 -8.57
CA ASP A 72 6.21 -8.15 -9.39
C ASP A 72 5.93 -8.09 -10.90
N ILE A 73 4.75 -8.54 -11.35
CA ILE A 73 4.24 -8.25 -12.70
C ILE A 73 4.25 -6.74 -12.97
N PHE A 74 3.98 -5.92 -11.94
CA PHE A 74 3.87 -4.47 -12.05
C PHE A 74 5.15 -3.70 -11.68
N LYS A 75 6.27 -4.39 -11.43
CA LYS A 75 7.48 -3.75 -10.88
C LYS A 75 8.07 -2.64 -11.78
N ASP A 76 7.89 -2.77 -13.10
CA ASP A 76 8.48 -1.89 -14.12
C ASP A 76 7.45 -0.98 -14.80
N GLU A 77 6.17 -1.05 -14.39
CA GLU A 77 5.05 -0.32 -15.01
C GLU A 77 5.14 1.19 -14.79
N VAL A 78 5.72 1.61 -13.66
CA VAL A 78 5.95 3.03 -13.36
C VAL A 78 7.44 3.27 -13.25
N LYS A 79 7.99 4.01 -14.22
CA LYS A 79 9.39 4.42 -14.17
C LYS A 79 9.61 5.27 -12.93
N SER A 80 10.56 4.85 -12.08
CA SER A 80 11.13 5.72 -11.06
C SER A 80 11.52 7.05 -11.70
N ARG A 81 11.05 8.17 -11.15
CA ARG A 81 11.53 9.51 -11.54
C ARG A 81 13.06 9.45 -11.54
N SER A 82 13.65 9.67 -12.72
CA SER A 82 15.10 9.84 -12.87
C SER A 82 15.58 10.85 -11.82
N LYS A 83 16.69 10.54 -11.15
CA LYS A 83 17.45 11.41 -10.22
C LYS A 83 18.03 12.68 -10.89
N LYS A 84 17.26 13.34 -11.76
CA LYS A 84 17.54 14.69 -12.21
C LYS A 84 16.52 15.56 -11.49
N ASN A 85 17.00 16.26 -10.46
CA ASN A 85 16.29 17.20 -9.57
C ASN A 85 15.87 16.68 -8.18
N SER A 86 16.69 15.84 -7.53
CA SER A 86 16.54 15.64 -6.08
C SER A 86 16.96 16.85 -5.22
N GLU A 87 17.27 17.99 -5.84
CA GLU A 87 17.47 19.27 -5.16
C GLU A 87 16.30 20.25 -5.39
N GLN A 88 15.28 19.86 -6.18
CA GLN A 88 14.26 20.81 -6.64
C GLN A 88 12.89 20.15 -6.84
N ASP A 89 12.49 19.28 -5.90
CA ASP A 89 11.10 18.80 -5.77
C ASP A 89 10.56 19.09 -4.35
N ASP A 90 11.26 19.95 -3.61
CA ASP A 90 10.62 20.73 -2.56
C ASP A 90 9.72 21.72 -3.28
N ALA A 91 8.41 21.46 -3.29
CA ALA A 91 7.46 22.57 -3.37
C ALA A 91 7.94 23.59 -2.34
N VAL A 92 8.44 24.73 -2.81
CA VAL A 92 8.62 25.89 -1.97
C VAL A 92 7.20 26.32 -1.66
N ASP A 93 6.59 25.70 -0.65
CA ASP A 93 5.38 26.26 -0.08
C ASP A 93 5.80 27.66 0.37
N ASP A 94 5.23 28.67 -0.29
CA ASP A 94 5.53 30.09 -0.14
C ASP A 94 5.10 30.58 1.25
N TYR A 95 5.82 30.12 2.27
CA TYR A 95 5.69 30.53 3.66
C TYR A 95 6.87 31.42 4.05
N GLY A 96 7.52 32.09 3.09
CA GLY A 96 8.65 33.01 3.34
C GLY A 96 8.31 34.17 4.29
N HIS A 97 7.04 34.33 4.64
CA HIS A 97 6.53 35.30 5.62
C HIS A 97 6.41 34.76 7.05
N LEU A 98 6.51 33.45 7.27
CA LEU A 98 6.42 32.83 8.60
C LEU A 98 7.80 32.73 9.25
N LEU A 99 7.85 33.00 10.55
CA LEU A 99 9.07 32.85 11.33
C LEU A 99 9.41 31.36 11.49
N ASP A 100 10.70 31.06 11.62
CA ASP A 100 11.20 29.68 11.74
C ASP A 100 10.68 28.93 12.98
N SER A 101 10.18 29.68 13.96
CA SER A 101 9.54 29.20 15.19
C SER A 101 8.04 28.92 15.04
N ASP A 102 7.44 29.22 13.88
CA ASP A 102 6.02 29.00 13.64
C ASP A 102 5.70 27.51 13.78
N PRO A 103 4.65 27.12 14.53
CA PRO A 103 4.30 25.72 14.73
C PRO A 103 4.12 24.92 13.44
N VAL A 104 3.64 25.56 12.37
CA VAL A 104 3.45 24.94 11.04
C VAL A 104 4.80 24.68 10.39
N VAL A 105 5.71 25.65 10.40
CA VAL A 105 7.08 25.51 9.87
C VAL A 105 7.87 24.45 10.66
N VAL A 106 7.75 24.45 11.99
CA VAL A 106 8.37 23.44 12.87
C VAL A 106 7.78 22.05 12.60
N CYS A 107 6.46 21.95 12.40
CA CYS A 107 5.80 20.69 12.05
C CYS A 107 6.29 20.15 10.70
N LEU A 108 6.34 21.00 9.67
CA LEU A 108 6.85 20.66 8.33
C LEU A 108 8.32 20.23 8.38
N LYS A 109 9.17 20.96 9.12
CA LYS A 109 10.58 20.57 9.32
C LYS A 109 10.70 19.24 10.05
N ARG A 110 9.91 19.00 11.10
CA ARG A 110 9.89 17.71 11.82
C ARG A 110 9.40 16.58 10.93
N TRP A 111 8.37 16.81 10.12
CA TRP A 111 7.83 15.85 9.16
C TRP A 111 8.84 15.52 8.06
N ARG A 112 9.51 16.53 7.51
CA ARG A 112 10.56 16.39 6.49
C ARG A 112 11.81 15.71 7.04
N ASN A 113 12.23 16.02 8.26
CA ASN A 113 13.32 15.34 8.96
C ASN A 113 12.95 13.91 9.36
N ALA A 114 11.67 13.65 9.63
CA ALA A 114 11.12 12.31 9.74
C ALA A 114 10.93 11.64 8.36
N GLY A 115 11.34 12.29 7.27
CA GLY A 115 11.29 11.80 5.89
C GLY A 115 12.26 10.64 5.60
N PRO A 116 12.12 9.98 4.44
CA PRO A 116 12.66 8.64 4.21
C PRO A 116 14.07 8.58 3.61
N GLU A 117 14.78 9.68 3.42
CA GLU A 117 16.06 9.69 2.68
C GLU A 117 17.13 8.80 3.35
N GLU A 118 17.22 8.77 4.68
CA GLU A 118 18.11 7.82 5.39
C GLU A 118 17.56 6.38 5.42
N ARG A 119 16.24 6.18 5.22
CA ARG A 119 15.59 4.87 5.30
C ARG A 119 15.76 4.00 4.06
N LYS A 120 16.13 4.56 2.91
CA LYS A 120 16.34 3.78 1.66
C LYS A 120 17.46 2.75 1.82
N ARG A 121 18.54 3.07 2.55
CA ARG A 121 19.61 2.10 2.90
C ARG A 121 19.22 1.16 4.04
N MET A 122 18.22 1.51 4.86
CA MET A 122 17.73 0.64 5.93
C MET A 122 16.85 -0.49 5.39
N PHE A 123 16.12 -0.28 4.29
CA PHE A 123 15.24 -1.31 3.73
C PHE A 123 15.98 -2.58 3.29
N THR A 124 17.24 -2.48 2.86
CA THR A 124 18.03 -3.66 2.48
C THR A 124 18.31 -4.60 3.64
N MET A 125 18.21 -4.12 4.89
CA MET A 125 18.39 -4.94 6.10
C MET A 125 17.16 -5.82 6.42
N PHE A 126 16.03 -5.55 5.79
CA PHE A 126 14.77 -6.24 6.05
C PHE A 126 14.35 -7.03 4.81
N VAL A 127 13.89 -8.26 4.98
CA VAL A 127 13.30 -9.03 3.88
C VAL A 127 11.95 -8.42 3.55
N GLU A 128 11.05 -8.38 4.53
CA GLU A 128 9.83 -7.58 4.52
C GLU A 128 10.09 -6.27 5.26
N SER A 129 9.97 -5.17 4.53
CA SER A 129 10.18 -3.81 4.98
C SER A 129 8.88 -3.11 5.40
N GLY A 130 7.74 -3.74 5.14
CA GLY A 130 6.42 -3.26 5.50
C GLY A 130 5.30 -4.15 4.95
N LEU A 131 4.07 -3.71 5.14
CA LEU A 131 2.85 -4.31 4.60
C LEU A 131 2.09 -3.26 3.80
N PHE A 132 1.51 -3.63 2.66
CA PHE A 132 0.59 -2.79 1.90
C PHE A 132 -0.77 -3.46 1.91
N LEU A 133 -1.84 -2.74 2.27
CA LEU A 133 -3.16 -3.34 2.42
C LEU A 133 -4.25 -2.51 1.77
N VAL A 134 -5.37 -3.16 1.48
CA VAL A 134 -6.62 -2.50 1.12
C VAL A 134 -7.75 -2.99 2.01
N ALA A 135 -8.56 -2.05 2.50
CA ALA A 135 -9.77 -2.32 3.25
C ALA A 135 -10.98 -1.68 2.56
N CYS A 136 -12.17 -2.23 2.77
CA CYS A 136 -13.39 -1.52 2.39
C CYS A 136 -13.70 -0.40 3.40
N ARG A 137 -14.58 0.54 3.03
CA ARG A 137 -15.07 1.62 3.92
C ARG A 137 -15.65 1.17 5.28
N HIS A 138 -15.93 -0.12 5.45
CA HIS A 138 -16.46 -0.72 6.67
C HIS A 138 -15.38 -1.38 7.54
N GLY A 139 -14.09 -1.23 7.17
CA GLY A 139 -12.95 -1.73 7.94
C GLY A 139 -12.61 -3.20 7.72
N PHE A 140 -13.22 -3.87 6.74
CA PHE A 140 -12.83 -5.24 6.40
C PHE A 140 -11.67 -5.23 5.41
N VAL A 141 -10.60 -5.94 5.76
CA VAL A 141 -9.48 -6.13 4.85
C VAL A 141 -9.92 -6.95 3.64
N LEU A 142 -9.58 -6.47 2.45
CA LEU A 142 -9.88 -7.16 1.19
C LEU A 142 -8.66 -7.94 0.72
N LEU A 143 -7.48 -7.30 0.68
CA LEU A 143 -6.20 -7.88 0.26
C LEU A 143 -5.05 -7.19 0.99
N MET A 144 -3.90 -7.84 0.99
CA MET A 144 -2.62 -7.30 1.44
C MET A 144 -1.47 -7.92 0.67
N CYS A 145 -0.30 -7.28 0.71
CA CYS A 145 0.94 -7.84 0.22
C CYS A 145 2.12 -7.32 1.05
N ASP A 146 3.18 -8.11 1.11
CA ASP A 146 4.40 -7.70 1.78
C ASP A 146 5.17 -6.70 0.91
N MET A 147 5.65 -5.62 1.51
CA MET A 147 6.63 -4.76 0.88
C MET A 147 8.00 -5.40 1.09
N ILE A 148 8.66 -5.77 -0.01
CA ILE A 148 9.90 -6.56 0.04
C ILE A 148 11.08 -5.68 -0.29
N ARG A 149 12.00 -5.52 0.68
CA ARG A 149 13.24 -4.72 0.56
C ARG A 149 13.03 -3.31 -0.01
N SER A 150 11.85 -2.72 0.18
CA SER A 150 11.49 -1.40 -0.36
C SER A 150 10.54 -0.63 0.58
N GLY A 151 10.42 0.68 0.37
CA GLY A 151 9.22 1.39 0.85
C GLY A 151 8.02 1.10 -0.03
N GLU A 152 7.04 1.98 -0.02
CA GLU A 152 5.92 1.93 -0.96
C GLU A 152 6.39 2.22 -2.39
N LEU A 153 6.16 1.27 -3.29
CA LEU A 153 6.37 1.38 -4.73
C LEU A 153 5.04 1.24 -5.44
N ALA A 154 4.91 1.84 -6.63
CA ALA A 154 3.70 1.81 -7.44
C ALA A 154 3.18 0.38 -7.74
N LYS A 155 4.06 -0.63 -7.74
CA LYS A 155 3.67 -2.03 -7.99
C LYS A 155 2.64 -2.56 -6.97
N TYR A 156 2.68 -2.11 -5.72
CA TYR A 156 1.76 -2.60 -4.67
C TYR A 156 0.31 -2.16 -4.91
N PRO A 157 -0.01 -0.84 -5.05
CA PRO A 157 -1.36 -0.43 -5.39
C PRO A 157 -1.81 -0.95 -6.75
N LEU A 158 -0.92 -1.04 -7.76
CA LEU A 158 -1.28 -1.59 -9.07
C LEU A 158 -1.71 -3.06 -9.01
N ALA A 159 -0.95 -3.91 -8.29
CA ALA A 159 -1.30 -5.31 -8.11
C ALA A 159 -2.63 -5.49 -7.38
N ILE A 160 -2.87 -4.69 -6.34
CA ILE A 160 -4.14 -4.70 -5.61
C ILE A 160 -5.29 -4.25 -6.53
N VAL A 161 -5.16 -3.13 -7.22
CA VAL A 161 -6.21 -2.62 -8.13
C VAL A 161 -6.52 -3.64 -9.21
N ASN A 162 -5.51 -4.28 -9.82
CA ASN A 162 -5.72 -5.33 -10.80
C ASN A 162 -6.59 -6.47 -10.22
N LYS A 163 -6.23 -6.97 -9.02
CA LYS A 163 -7.01 -8.03 -8.36
C LYS A 163 -8.43 -7.58 -8.00
N LEU A 164 -8.61 -6.35 -7.54
CA LEU A 164 -9.94 -5.81 -7.24
C LEU A 164 -10.81 -5.72 -8.49
N LEU A 165 -10.24 -5.30 -9.62
CA LEU A 165 -10.95 -5.24 -10.90
C LEU A 165 -11.34 -6.63 -11.42
N GLU A 166 -10.46 -7.63 -11.27
CA GLU A 166 -10.77 -9.03 -11.60
C GLU A 166 -11.95 -9.58 -10.80
N VAL A 167 -12.02 -9.25 -9.49
CA VAL A 167 -13.00 -9.85 -8.57
C VAL A 167 -14.32 -9.06 -8.54
N TYR A 168 -14.27 -7.74 -8.50
CA TYR A 168 -15.44 -6.88 -8.31
C TYR A 168 -15.87 -6.12 -9.57
N GLY A 169 -15.05 -6.14 -10.62
CA GLY A 169 -15.29 -5.39 -11.84
C GLY A 169 -14.93 -3.90 -11.73
N PRO A 170 -15.18 -3.12 -12.79
CA PRO A 170 -14.71 -1.74 -12.89
C PRO A 170 -15.53 -0.71 -12.08
N ASN A 171 -16.69 -1.09 -11.53
CA ASN A 171 -17.57 -0.15 -10.81
C ASN A 171 -17.17 0.04 -9.34
N ILE A 172 -15.88 0.21 -9.07
CA ILE A 172 -15.34 0.40 -7.72
C ILE A 172 -14.67 1.78 -7.63
N SER A 173 -14.58 2.31 -6.42
CA SER A 173 -13.78 3.50 -6.14
C SER A 173 -12.82 3.20 -5.01
N CYS A 174 -11.56 3.55 -5.21
CA CYS A 174 -10.50 3.27 -4.28
C CYS A 174 -9.68 4.53 -3.98
N GLY A 175 -9.60 4.87 -2.69
CA GLY A 175 -8.73 5.91 -2.19
C GLY A 175 -7.32 5.38 -1.96
N TYR A 176 -6.32 6.16 -2.35
CA TYR A 176 -4.92 5.89 -2.05
C TYR A 176 -4.23 7.24 -1.85
N ASP A 177 -3.46 7.39 -0.76
CA ASP A 177 -2.59 8.55 -0.60
C ASP A 177 -1.36 8.40 -1.49
N ILE A 178 -1.39 9.10 -2.61
CA ILE A 178 -0.31 9.09 -3.59
C ILE A 178 0.83 10.05 -3.25
N GLY A 179 0.75 10.79 -2.14
CA GLY A 179 1.79 11.70 -1.65
C GLY A 179 2.49 12.49 -2.75
N CYS A 180 1.82 13.43 -3.41
CA CYS A 180 2.33 14.29 -4.51
C CYS A 180 3.08 13.61 -5.68
N ALA A 181 3.25 12.28 -5.70
CA ALA A 181 4.15 11.56 -6.59
C ALA A 181 3.50 11.09 -7.89
N PHE A 182 2.16 11.04 -7.94
CA PHE A 182 1.37 10.71 -9.15
C PHE A 182 0.78 11.95 -9.83
N SER A 183 1.35 13.13 -9.56
CA SER A 183 1.03 14.36 -10.29
C SER A 183 1.56 14.24 -11.72
N ILE A 184 0.75 13.68 -12.62
CA ILE A 184 0.92 13.86 -14.05
C ILE A 184 0.08 15.07 -14.42
N THR A 185 0.74 16.22 -14.56
CA THR A 185 0.27 17.32 -15.40
C THR A 185 1.45 17.83 -16.21
#